data_AF-A0A8T5M8W3-F1
#
_entry.id   AF-A0A8T5M8W3-F1
#
_cell.length_a   1.000
_cell.length_b   1.000
_cell.length_c   1.000
_cell.angle_alpha   90.00
_cell.angle_beta   90.00
_cell.angle_gamma   90.00
#
_symmetry.space_group_name_H-M   'P 1'
#
loop_
_entity.id
_entity.type
_entity.pdbx_description
1 polymer ?
#
loop_
_entity_poly.entity_id
_entity_poly.type
_entity_poly.pdbx_seq_one_letter_code
_entity_poly.pdbx_strand_id
1 'polypeptide(L)'
;MNSFWRDIPDSPELKFDDWRSFEYTRKKGGGDCDNWAICSIVCGYKRGYPAKMMYIHALQEYDEGGEKKERQFDHAVHLLEKDGLYGLSERANPIPVEFVSVGELMEYYAEKRGLVSGHYEVVELQWVDGLIDAKENLRPYFWKNSVKLEDGIIPLER
;
A
#
# COMPACT_ATOMS: atom_id res chain seq x y z
N MET A 1 -6.64 -2.07 24.13
CA MET A 1 -7.78 -2.25 23.22
C MET A 1 -7.43 -3.36 22.24
N ASN A 2 -8.15 -4.47 22.23
CA ASN A 2 -7.95 -5.51 21.21
C ASN A 2 -8.51 -4.99 19.89
N SER A 3 -7.68 -4.84 18.86
CA SER A 3 -8.18 -4.51 17.52
C SER A 3 -9.11 -5.64 17.05
N PHE A 4 -10.26 -5.29 16.48
CA PHE A 4 -11.25 -6.25 15.98
C PHE A 4 -10.66 -7.19 14.90
N TRP A 5 -9.58 -6.77 14.25
CA TRP A 5 -8.87 -7.52 13.20
C TRP A 5 -7.41 -7.74 13.58
N ARG A 6 -6.88 -8.93 13.26
CA ARG A 6 -5.52 -9.37 13.58
C ARG A 6 -4.59 -9.18 12.39
N ASP A 7 -3.31 -9.01 12.68
CA ASP A 7 -2.27 -9.18 11.68
C ASP A 7 -2.04 -10.69 11.49
N ILE A 8 -2.23 -11.18 10.26
CA ILE A 8 -2.10 -12.59 9.92
C ILE A 8 -1.22 -12.60 8.67
N PRO A 9 0.10 -12.80 8.81
CA PRO A 9 0.98 -12.89 7.66
C PRO A 9 0.61 -14.13 6.84
N ASP A 10 0.89 -14.06 5.56
CA ASP A 10 0.78 -15.23 4.71
C ASP A 10 1.64 -16.40 5.18
N SER A 11 1.17 -17.61 4.84
CA SER A 11 1.91 -18.83 5.17
C SER A 11 3.28 -18.78 4.49
N PRO A 12 4.38 -19.05 5.22
CA PRO A 12 5.72 -19.11 4.63
C PRO A 12 5.87 -20.23 3.57
N GLU A 13 4.91 -21.17 3.49
CA GLU A 13 4.86 -22.20 2.46
C GLU A 13 4.32 -21.69 1.11
N LEU A 14 3.70 -20.51 1.09
CA LEU A 14 3.24 -19.88 -0.14
C LEU A 14 4.45 -19.27 -0.87
N LYS A 15 4.62 -19.65 -2.14
CA LYS A 15 5.69 -19.09 -3.00
C LYS A 15 5.42 -17.66 -3.46
N PHE A 16 4.20 -17.15 -3.21
CA PHE A 16 3.72 -15.85 -3.64
C PHE A 16 2.82 -15.27 -2.56
N ASP A 17 2.86 -13.95 -2.44
CA ASP A 17 1.92 -13.14 -1.67
C ASP A 17 0.49 -13.43 -2.17
N ASP A 18 -0.40 -13.86 -1.27
CA ASP A 18 -1.73 -14.38 -1.55
C ASP A 18 -2.77 -13.34 -1.20
N TRP A 19 -2.97 -12.39 -2.12
CA TRP A 19 -3.83 -11.25 -1.88
C TRP A 19 -5.29 -11.67 -1.81
N ARG A 20 -5.92 -11.44 -0.65
CA ARG A 20 -7.24 -11.98 -0.34
C ARG A 20 -8.35 -10.95 -0.49
N SER A 21 -9.53 -11.41 -0.89
CA SER A 21 -10.71 -10.57 -0.95
C SER A 21 -11.18 -10.13 0.44
N PHE A 22 -11.87 -8.99 0.51
CA PHE A 22 -12.48 -8.47 1.74
C PHE A 22 -13.30 -9.53 2.50
N GLU A 23 -14.09 -10.35 1.80
CA GLU A 23 -14.90 -11.40 2.43
C GLU A 23 -14.06 -12.50 3.08
N TYR A 24 -12.90 -12.83 2.50
CA TYR A 24 -11.96 -13.76 3.12
C TYR A 24 -11.38 -13.15 4.40
N THR A 25 -10.86 -11.93 4.33
CA THR A 25 -10.22 -11.26 5.47
C THR A 25 -11.22 -11.06 6.61
N ARG A 26 -12.47 -10.70 6.29
CA ARG A 26 -13.60 -10.61 7.23
C ARG A 26 -13.90 -11.95 7.92
N LYS A 27 -13.91 -13.06 7.19
CA LYS A 27 -14.15 -14.42 7.74
C LYS A 27 -13.00 -14.89 8.64
N LYS A 28 -11.75 -14.54 8.31
CA LYS A 28 -10.56 -14.89 9.08
C LYS A 28 -10.32 -13.96 10.28
N GLY A 29 -10.96 -12.79 10.28
CA GLY A 29 -10.79 -11.77 11.31
C GLY A 29 -9.43 -11.08 11.24
N GLY A 30 -8.82 -10.99 10.06
CA GLY A 30 -7.48 -10.43 9.88
C GLY A 30 -6.80 -10.81 8.57
N GLY A 31 -5.65 -10.19 8.34
CA GLY A 31 -4.77 -10.31 7.19
C GLY A 31 -3.57 -9.37 7.35
N ASP A 32 -2.66 -9.44 6.39
CA ASP A 32 -1.47 -8.60 6.19
C ASP A 32 -1.78 -7.31 5.41
N CYS A 33 -0.75 -6.61 4.95
CA CYS A 33 -0.84 -5.21 4.52
C CYS A 33 -1.75 -4.98 3.29
N ASP A 34 -1.66 -5.84 2.28
CA ASP A 34 -2.48 -5.84 1.07
C ASP A 34 -3.94 -6.19 1.39
N ASN A 35 -4.17 -7.17 2.27
CA ASN A 35 -5.49 -7.53 2.77
C ASN A 35 -6.16 -6.31 3.45
N TRP A 36 -5.40 -5.59 4.29
CA TRP A 36 -5.85 -4.34 4.90
C TRP A 36 -6.12 -3.23 3.89
N ALA A 37 -5.26 -3.07 2.89
CA ALA A 37 -5.46 -2.11 1.82
C ALA A 37 -6.75 -2.40 1.03
N ILE A 38 -6.99 -3.65 0.64
CA ILE A 38 -8.23 -4.08 -0.03
C ILE A 38 -9.45 -3.74 0.82
N CYS A 39 -9.40 -4.00 2.13
CA CYS A 39 -10.51 -3.69 3.02
C CYS A 39 -10.75 -2.19 3.14
N SER A 40 -9.67 -1.40 3.23
CA SER A 40 -9.76 0.05 3.21
C SER A 40 -10.37 0.56 1.91
N ILE A 41 -10.01 -0.03 0.76
CA ILE A 41 -10.57 0.33 -0.54
C ILE A 41 -12.08 0.05 -0.57
N VAL A 42 -12.52 -1.12 -0.09
CA VAL A 42 -13.95 -1.44 -0.01
C VAL A 42 -14.73 -0.44 0.84
N CYS A 43 -14.17 -0.04 1.98
CA CYS A 43 -14.79 0.95 2.84
C CYS A 43 -14.76 2.37 2.25
N GLY A 44 -13.65 2.74 1.61
CA GLY A 44 -13.43 4.07 1.02
C GLY A 44 -14.26 4.31 -0.24
N TYR A 45 -14.56 3.26 -1.00
CA TYR A 45 -15.39 3.37 -2.21
C TYR A 45 -16.76 3.96 -1.92
N LYS A 46 -17.42 3.53 -0.83
CA LYS A 46 -18.70 4.10 -0.37
C LYS A 46 -18.61 5.58 0.04
N ARG A 47 -17.39 6.09 0.26
CA ARG A 47 -17.08 7.49 0.61
C ARG A 47 -16.59 8.29 -0.59
N GLY A 48 -16.58 7.71 -1.79
CA GLY A 48 -16.17 8.35 -3.03
C GLY A 48 -14.68 8.28 -3.34
N TYR A 49 -13.90 7.47 -2.63
CA TYR A 49 -12.49 7.25 -2.98
C TYR A 49 -12.37 6.22 -4.12
N PRO A 50 -11.48 6.44 -5.10
CA PRO A 50 -11.24 5.47 -6.16
C PRO A 50 -10.58 4.21 -5.61
N ALA A 51 -10.73 3.10 -6.33
CA ALA A 51 -10.11 1.84 -5.93
C ALA A 51 -8.65 1.75 -6.39
N LYS A 52 -7.78 2.47 -5.66
CA LYS A 52 -6.34 2.51 -5.94
C LYS A 52 -5.57 1.91 -4.77
N MET A 53 -4.73 0.92 -5.06
CA MET A 53 -3.73 0.43 -4.13
C MET A 53 -2.39 1.04 -4.50
N MET A 54 -1.56 1.30 -3.51
CA MET A 54 -0.15 1.61 -3.72
C MET A 54 0.68 0.50 -3.10
N TYR A 55 1.56 -0.08 -3.91
CA TYR A 55 2.55 -1.05 -3.47
C TYR A 55 3.91 -0.38 -3.37
N ILE A 56 4.64 -0.67 -2.30
CA ILE A 56 5.90 -0.03 -1.97
C ILE A 56 6.92 -1.13 -1.75
N HIS A 57 8.02 -1.07 -2.49
CA HIS A 57 9.17 -1.95 -2.38
C HIS A 57 10.39 -1.11 -2.04
N ALA A 58 10.83 -1.13 -0.80
CA ALA A 58 11.88 -0.22 -0.33
C ALA A 58 12.86 -0.88 0.64
N LEU A 59 13.98 -0.19 0.90
CA LEU A 59 14.81 -0.38 2.06
C LEU A 59 14.40 0.63 3.13
N GLN A 60 14.10 0.12 4.32
CA GLN A 60 13.80 0.93 5.49
C GLN A 60 15.00 0.92 6.42
N GLU A 61 15.51 2.11 6.75
CA GLU A 61 16.45 2.31 7.84
C GLU A 61 15.72 2.24 9.19
N TYR A 62 16.31 1.55 10.15
CA TYR A 62 15.86 1.51 11.54
C TYR A 62 17.06 1.46 12.48
N ASP A 63 16.87 1.96 13.70
CA ASP A 63 17.86 1.85 14.76
C ASP A 63 17.64 0.55 15.54
N GLU A 64 18.68 -0.28 15.61
CA GLU A 64 18.71 -1.45 16.47
C GLU A 64 19.92 -1.36 17.41
N GLY A 65 19.71 -0.78 18.58
CA GLY A 65 20.73 -0.72 19.63
C GLY A 65 21.78 0.36 19.41
N GLY A 66 21.41 1.48 18.78
CA GLY A 66 22.30 2.60 18.44
C GLY A 66 23.04 2.42 17.11
N GLU A 67 22.80 1.31 16.42
CA GLU A 67 23.32 1.05 15.07
C GLU A 67 22.20 1.20 14.04
N LYS A 68 22.48 1.97 12.98
CA LYS A 68 21.60 2.07 11.81
C LYS A 68 21.67 0.78 11.02
N LYS A 69 20.52 0.17 10.77
CA LYS A 69 20.37 -1.03 9.95
C LYS A 69 19.33 -0.81 8.88
N GLU A 70 19.42 -1.60 7.83
CA GLU A 70 18.46 -1.60 6.73
C GLU A 70 17.73 -2.93 6.68
N ARG A 71 16.45 -2.90 6.33
CA ARG A 71 15.66 -4.10 6.03
C ARG A 71 14.78 -3.85 4.81
N GLN A 72 14.45 -4.94 4.13
CA GLN A 72 13.42 -4.91 3.10
C GLN A 72 12.07 -4.51 3.71
N PHE A 73 11.39 -3.61 3.02
CA PHE A 73 10.09 -3.06 3.35
C PHE A 73 9.19 -3.18 2.13
N ASP A 74 8.43 -4.27 2.10
CA ASP A 74 7.36 -4.49 1.14
C ASP A 74 6.03 -4.17 1.81
N HIS A 75 5.25 -3.27 1.22
CA HIS A 75 4.04 -2.77 1.87
C HIS A 75 2.98 -2.32 0.87
N ALA A 76 1.74 -2.76 1.08
CA ALA A 76 0.59 -2.31 0.33
C ALA A 76 -0.32 -1.42 1.19
N VAL A 77 -0.79 -0.31 0.60
CA VAL A 77 -1.70 0.65 1.23
C VAL A 77 -2.79 1.08 0.24
N HIS A 78 -3.91 1.57 0.75
CA HIS A 78 -4.93 2.21 -0.09
C HIS A 78 -4.51 3.66 -0.36
N LEU A 79 -4.33 4.01 -1.63
CA LEU A 79 -4.11 5.39 -2.06
C LEU A 79 -5.45 6.13 -2.07
N LEU A 80 -5.58 7.10 -1.19
CA LEU A 80 -6.75 7.97 -1.11
C LEU A 80 -6.56 9.11 -2.11
N GLU A 81 -7.52 9.28 -3.02
CA GLU A 81 -7.53 10.40 -3.95
C GLU A 81 -8.90 11.10 -3.88
N LYS A 82 -8.89 12.41 -3.69
CA LYS A 82 -10.11 13.23 -3.65
C LYS A 82 -9.81 14.67 -4.05
N ASP A 83 -10.63 15.23 -4.94
CA ASP A 83 -10.53 16.63 -5.37
C ASP A 83 -9.12 17.02 -5.89
N GLY A 84 -8.41 16.06 -6.51
CA GLY A 84 -7.05 16.25 -7.03
C GLY A 84 -5.94 16.16 -5.98
N LEU A 85 -6.29 15.84 -4.73
CA LEU A 85 -5.36 15.65 -3.61
C LEU A 85 -5.19 14.18 -3.26
N TYR A 86 -4.06 13.85 -2.61
CA TYR A 86 -3.64 12.49 -2.31
C TYR A 86 -3.34 12.29 -0.82
N GLY A 87 -3.57 11.07 -0.33
CA GLY A 87 -3.25 10.59 1.02
C GLY A 87 -3.16 9.07 1.06
N LEU A 88 -2.90 8.48 2.24
CA LEU A 88 -2.79 7.02 2.41
C LEU A 88 -3.67 6.54 3.55
N SER A 89 -4.38 5.43 3.33
CA SER A 89 -4.98 4.69 4.44
C SER A 89 -4.05 3.55 4.85
N GLU A 90 -3.32 3.79 5.94
CA GLU A 90 -2.54 2.80 6.68
C GLU A 90 -3.22 2.50 8.02
N ARG A 91 -3.10 1.27 8.51
CA ARG A 91 -3.73 0.81 9.76
C ARG A 91 -3.36 1.66 10.98
N ALA A 92 -2.08 1.96 11.14
CA ALA A 92 -1.57 2.65 12.33
C ALA A 92 -1.41 4.16 12.13
N ASN A 93 -1.06 4.58 10.91
CA ASN A 93 -0.64 5.95 10.62
C ASN A 93 -1.27 6.45 9.31
N PRO A 94 -2.60 6.63 9.24
CA PRO A 94 -3.22 7.19 8.06
C PRO A 94 -2.62 8.57 7.77
N ILE A 95 -2.44 8.86 6.49
CA ILE A 95 -1.98 10.15 6.00
C ILE A 95 -3.19 10.85 5.38
N PRO A 96 -3.54 12.07 5.85
CA PRO A 96 -4.69 12.80 5.33
C PRO A 96 -4.53 13.12 3.84
N VAL A 97 -5.66 13.40 3.19
CA VAL A 97 -5.71 13.75 1.77
C VAL A 97 -5.42 15.24 1.62
N GLU A 98 -4.14 15.59 1.51
CA GLU A 98 -3.66 16.98 1.47
C GLU A 98 -2.52 17.24 0.49
N PHE A 99 -1.91 16.18 -0.07
CA PHE A 99 -0.77 16.29 -0.98
C PHE A 99 -1.23 16.55 -2.41
N VAL A 100 -0.53 17.41 -3.16
CA VAL A 100 -0.96 17.78 -4.52
C VAL A 100 -0.51 16.79 -5.59
N SER A 101 0.37 15.85 -5.23
CA SER A 101 0.79 14.76 -6.10
C SER A 101 1.12 13.50 -5.31
N VAL A 102 1.11 12.36 -6.01
CA VAL A 102 1.59 11.09 -5.45
C VAL A 102 3.08 11.15 -5.10
N GLY A 103 3.88 11.88 -5.88
CA GLY A 103 5.32 12.06 -5.62
C GLY A 103 5.57 12.75 -4.28
N GLU A 104 4.92 13.89 -4.04
CA GLU A 104 5.02 14.64 -2.78
C GLU A 104 4.55 13.82 -1.57
N LEU A 105 3.46 13.08 -1.73
CA LEU A 105 2.98 12.13 -0.72
C LEU A 105 4.03 11.06 -0.39
N MET A 106 4.73 10.55 -1.41
CA MET A 106 5.74 9.52 -1.24
C MET A 106 7.05 10.03 -0.66
N GLU A 107 7.45 11.27 -0.96
CA GLU A 107 8.56 11.93 -0.28
C GLU A 107 8.29 12.08 1.23
N TYR A 108 7.09 12.58 1.57
CA TYR A 108 6.65 12.67 2.97
C TYR A 108 6.60 11.30 3.64
N TYR A 109 6.06 10.29 2.96
CA TYR A 109 5.95 8.94 3.50
C TYR A 109 7.33 8.30 3.71
N ALA A 110 8.26 8.50 2.78
CA ALA A 110 9.63 8.01 2.88
C ALA A 110 10.34 8.60 4.11
N GLU A 111 10.26 9.91 4.33
CA GLU A 111 10.82 10.55 5.51
C GLU A 111 10.19 10.00 6.81
N LYS A 112 8.86 9.95 6.87
CA LYS A 112 8.12 9.48 8.06
C LYS A 112 8.42 8.02 8.42
N ARG A 113 8.74 7.19 7.44
CA ARG A 113 9.00 5.75 7.61
C ARG A 113 10.48 5.40 7.60
N GLY A 114 11.38 6.34 7.31
CA GLY A 114 12.81 6.07 7.15
C GLY A 114 13.12 5.21 5.91
N LEU A 115 12.42 5.41 4.80
CA LEU A 115 12.71 4.71 3.55
C LEU A 115 13.89 5.39 2.86
N VAL A 116 14.96 4.63 2.58
CA VAL A 116 16.22 5.18 2.06
C VAL A 116 16.40 4.94 0.56
N SER A 117 15.76 3.91 0.01
CA SER A 117 15.71 3.67 -1.45
C SER A 117 14.57 2.70 -1.76
N GLY A 118 14.10 2.67 -3.01
CA GLY A 118 13.04 1.74 -3.39
C GLY A 118 12.29 2.16 -4.65
N HIS A 119 11.07 1.67 -4.77
CA HIS A 119 10.09 2.11 -5.75
C HIS A 119 8.68 1.93 -5.21
N TYR A 120 7.73 2.64 -5.79
CA TYR A 120 6.31 2.40 -5.57
C TYR A 120 5.57 2.26 -6.89
N GLU A 121 4.42 1.60 -6.83
CA GLU A 121 3.50 1.44 -7.94
C GLU A 121 2.08 1.74 -7.47
N VAL A 122 1.32 2.46 -8.29
CA VAL A 122 -0.11 2.66 -8.08
C VAL A 122 -0.86 1.69 -8.98
N VAL A 123 -1.66 0.84 -8.37
CA VAL A 123 -2.49 -0.14 -9.06
C VAL A 123 -3.94 0.28 -8.94
N GLU A 124 -4.58 0.49 -10.08
CA GLU A 124 -6.03 0.62 -10.16
C GLU A 124 -6.67 -0.77 -10.12
N LEU A 125 -7.53 -1.00 -9.12
CA LEU A 125 -8.23 -2.27 -8.96
C LEU A 125 -9.58 -2.21 -9.66
N GLN A 126 -9.93 -3.29 -10.36
CA GLN A 126 -11.24 -3.42 -10.98
C GLN A 126 -12.27 -3.91 -9.97
N TRP A 127 -13.46 -3.32 -10.08
CA TRP A 127 -14.67 -3.78 -9.40
C TRP A 127 -15.37 -4.82 -10.27
N VAL A 128 -15.59 -6.01 -9.72
CA VAL A 128 -16.32 -7.10 -10.37
C VAL A 128 -17.47 -7.50 -9.45
N ASP A 129 -18.71 -7.31 -9.89
CA ASP A 129 -19.93 -7.70 -9.17
C ASP A 129 -19.97 -7.25 -7.68
N GLY A 130 -19.46 -6.05 -7.39
CA GLY A 130 -19.41 -5.48 -6.04
C GLY A 130 -18.26 -5.99 -5.17
N LEU A 131 -17.33 -6.74 -5.75
CA LEU A 131 -16.08 -7.19 -5.12
C LEU A 131 -14.87 -6.56 -5.81
N ILE A 132 -13.77 -6.47 -5.08
CA ILE A 132 -12.46 -6.13 -5.64
C ILE A 132 -11.80 -7.43 -6.08
N ASP A 133 -11.55 -7.58 -7.38
CA ASP A 133 -10.76 -8.70 -7.89
C ASP A 133 -9.26 -8.36 -7.78
N ALA A 134 -8.66 -8.69 -6.65
CA ALA A 134 -7.25 -8.42 -6.41
C ALA A 134 -6.32 -9.43 -7.12
N LYS A 135 -6.80 -10.60 -7.51
CA LYS A 135 -5.91 -11.70 -7.96
C LYS A 135 -5.51 -11.58 -9.43
N GLU A 136 -6.47 -11.28 -10.29
CA GLU A 136 -6.24 -11.20 -11.74
C GLU A 136 -5.69 -9.82 -12.16
N ASN A 137 -5.98 -8.75 -11.42
CA ASN A 137 -5.49 -7.40 -11.70
C ASN A 137 -4.01 -7.19 -11.41
N LEU A 138 -3.33 -8.08 -10.69
CA LEU A 138 -2.02 -7.78 -10.10
C LEU A 138 -0.91 -8.76 -10.50
N ARG A 139 -1.27 -9.95 -10.98
CA ARG A 139 -0.33 -10.90 -11.61
C ARG A 139 0.49 -10.32 -12.78
N PRO A 140 -0.04 -9.40 -13.63
CA PRO A 140 0.73 -8.83 -14.74
C PRO A 140 1.68 -7.68 -14.38
N TYR A 141 1.64 -7.15 -13.15
CA TYR A 141 2.21 -5.83 -12.85
C TYR A 141 3.60 -5.85 -12.21
N PHE A 142 4.18 -7.02 -11.97
CA PHE A 142 5.58 -7.10 -11.60
C PHE A 142 6.46 -6.51 -12.72
N TRP A 143 6.87 -5.25 -12.52
CA TRP A 143 7.99 -4.54 -13.12
C TRP A 143 7.72 -3.63 -14.34
N LYS A 144 6.46 -3.38 -14.71
CA LYS A 144 6.19 -2.59 -15.95
C LYS A 144 5.97 -1.08 -15.72
N ASN A 145 5.52 -0.65 -14.53
CA ASN A 145 5.17 0.75 -14.25
C ASN A 145 5.72 1.30 -12.90
N SER A 146 6.73 0.67 -12.31
CA SER A 146 7.30 1.09 -11.03
C SER A 146 8.01 2.46 -11.10
N VAL A 147 7.70 3.38 -10.19
CA VAL A 147 8.41 4.66 -10.02
C VAL A 147 9.49 4.51 -8.97
N LYS A 148 10.75 4.75 -9.34
CA LYS A 148 11.87 4.66 -8.41
C LYS A 148 11.90 5.84 -7.41
N LEU A 149 12.24 5.51 -6.17
CA LEU A 149 12.69 6.44 -5.14
C LEU A 149 14.21 6.57 -5.30
N GLU A 150 14.68 7.48 -6.16
CA GLU A 150 16.10 7.86 -6.24
C GLU A 150 16.30 9.27 -5.65
N ASP A 151 17.49 9.54 -5.11
CA ASP A 151 17.89 10.81 -4.48
C ASP A 151 17.63 12.02 -5.41
N GLY A 152 16.48 12.68 -5.24
CA GLY A 152 16.17 13.98 -5.84
C GLY A 152 15.67 13.98 -7.29
N ILE A 153 14.35 14.18 -7.44
CA ILE A 153 13.58 14.74 -8.58
C ILE A 153 13.23 13.81 -9.78
N ILE A 154 11.94 13.88 -10.13
CA ILE A 154 11.06 13.08 -11.02
C ILE A 154 10.96 13.71 -12.44
N PRO A 155 10.52 12.97 -13.48
CA PRO A 155 9.19 13.30 -14.02
C PRO A 155 8.34 12.07 -14.44
N LEU A 156 7.03 12.14 -14.16
CA LEU A 156 6.00 11.44 -14.92
C LEU A 156 5.58 12.37 -16.06
N GLU A 157 6.08 12.12 -17.26
CA GLU A 157 5.46 12.67 -18.47
C GLU A 157 4.27 11.79 -18.87
N ARG A 158 3.19 12.47 -19.29
CA ARG A 158 1.89 11.90 -19.68
C ARG A 158 1.97 11.00 -20.90
#